data_AF-A0A534A8H6-F1
#
_entry.id   AF-A0A534A8H6-F1
#
_cell.length_a   1.000
_cell.length_b   1.000
_cell.length_c   1.000
_cell.angle_alpha   90.00
_cell.angle_beta   90.00
_cell.angle_gamma   90.00
#
_symmetry.space_group_name_H-M   'P 1'
#
loop_
_entity.id
_entity.type
_entity.pdbx_description
1 polymer ?
#
loop_
_entity_poly.entity_id
_entity_poly.type
_entity_poly.pdbx_seq_one_letter_code
_entity_poly.pdbx_strand_id
1 'polypeptide(L)'
;DFLAKHHVVVLPVAIHIGDETLVDDRSPELVTRFISEKLNERSHNAASEPYTSEQVQELFLGRLVLEYDTVFCMTVMASRSGIFANAQKASFAILNKYRAVRQAAGLTSPFMMRVIDTQTVFAAQGVTLFAATQLIAQNHTLGEIRERLDYIVQNTHGYLLPRDLFYLRERTRARGDRSVSLV
;
A
#
# COMPACT_ATOMS: atom_id res chain seq x y z
N ASP A 1 -5.17 -13.73 -8.92
CA ASP A 1 -4.61 -15.03 -8.51
C ASP A 1 -3.58 -14.93 -7.38
N PHE A 2 -2.40 -14.31 -7.60
CA PHE A 2 -1.33 -14.26 -6.59
C PHE A 2 -1.76 -13.64 -5.24
N LEU A 3 -2.41 -12.46 -5.28
CA LEU A 3 -2.83 -11.76 -4.06
C LEU A 3 -3.81 -12.60 -3.22
N ALA A 4 -4.82 -13.19 -3.87
CA ALA A 4 -5.80 -14.06 -3.22
C ALA A 4 -5.14 -15.31 -2.61
N LYS A 5 -4.24 -15.97 -3.36
CA LYS A 5 -3.50 -17.15 -2.89
C LYS A 5 -2.68 -16.87 -1.62
N HIS A 6 -2.13 -15.67 -1.50
CA HIS A 6 -1.24 -15.29 -0.40
C HIS A 6 -1.90 -14.38 0.63
N HIS A 7 -3.23 -14.28 0.64
CA HIS A 7 -4.00 -13.47 1.58
C HIS A 7 -3.54 -12.00 1.65
N VAL A 8 -3.16 -11.44 0.49
CA VAL A 8 -2.71 -10.06 0.39
C VAL A 8 -3.92 -9.15 0.19
N VAL A 9 -4.13 -8.26 1.15
CA VAL A 9 -5.13 -7.19 1.04
C VAL A 9 -4.47 -5.94 0.48
N VAL A 10 -5.06 -5.38 -0.57
CA VAL A 10 -4.62 -4.11 -1.17
C VAL A 10 -5.13 -2.97 -0.30
N LEU A 11 -4.21 -2.11 0.16
CA LEU A 11 -4.58 -0.84 0.77
C LEU A 11 -5.05 0.11 -0.34
N PRO A 12 -6.33 0.51 -0.38
CA PRO A 12 -6.84 1.24 -1.52
C PRO A 12 -6.29 2.67 -1.60
N VAL A 13 -6.40 3.26 -2.78
CA VAL A 13 -6.00 4.63 -3.08
C VAL A 13 -7.13 5.31 -3.84
N ALA A 14 -7.46 6.56 -3.50
CA ALA A 14 -8.43 7.32 -4.28
C ALA A 14 -7.77 7.86 -5.56
N ILE A 15 -8.47 7.77 -6.68
CA ILE A 15 -8.08 8.33 -7.97
C ILE A 15 -9.15 9.33 -8.38
N HIS A 16 -8.77 10.59 -8.54
CA HIS A 16 -9.66 11.65 -9.02
C HIS A 16 -9.43 11.83 -10.51
N ILE A 17 -10.48 11.71 -11.33
CA ILE A 17 -10.46 11.93 -12.79
C ILE A 17 -11.59 12.90 -13.13
N GLY A 18 -11.23 14.17 -13.38
CA GLY A 18 -12.24 15.23 -13.53
C GLY A 18 -13.05 15.37 -12.24
N ASP A 19 -14.37 15.22 -12.36
CA ASP A 19 -15.29 15.27 -11.22
C ASP A 19 -15.56 13.89 -10.57
N GLU A 20 -15.03 12.80 -11.15
CA GLU A 20 -15.22 11.44 -10.64
C GLU A 20 -14.10 11.08 -9.66
N THR A 21 -14.47 10.46 -8.53
CA THR A 21 -13.51 9.83 -7.60
C THR A 21 -13.73 8.32 -7.59
N LEU A 22 -12.68 7.58 -7.94
CA LEU A 22 -12.63 6.13 -7.97
C LEU A 22 -11.77 5.63 -6.83
N VAL A 23 -12.17 4.54 -6.17
CA VAL A 23 -11.32 3.85 -5.19
C VAL A 23 -10.60 2.71 -5.91
N ASP A 24 -9.29 2.82 -6.08
CA ASP A 24 -8.47 1.73 -6.61
C ASP A 24 -8.21 0.69 -5.52
N ASP A 25 -9.10 -0.29 -5.45
CA ASP A 25 -8.96 -1.51 -4.63
C ASP A 25 -8.36 -2.69 -5.41
N ARG A 26 -7.97 -2.46 -6.67
CA ARG A 26 -7.49 -3.46 -7.63
C ARG A 26 -8.47 -4.59 -7.92
N SER A 27 -9.77 -4.35 -7.79
CA SER A 27 -10.80 -5.25 -8.30
C SER A 27 -10.64 -5.49 -9.81
N PRO A 28 -10.80 -6.74 -10.29
CA PRO A 28 -10.71 -7.05 -11.72
C PRO A 28 -11.62 -6.19 -12.60
N GLU A 29 -12.81 -5.85 -12.08
CA GLU A 29 -13.80 -5.02 -12.74
C GLU A 29 -13.29 -3.59 -12.95
N LEU A 30 -12.73 -2.96 -11.90
CA LEU A 30 -12.16 -1.61 -12.01
C LEU A 30 -10.92 -1.57 -12.90
N VAL A 31 -10.05 -2.59 -12.82
CA VAL A 31 -8.88 -2.68 -13.71
C VAL A 31 -9.32 -2.79 -15.17
N THR A 32 -10.33 -3.63 -15.44
CA THR A 32 -10.89 -3.80 -16.79
C THR A 32 -11.52 -2.50 -17.29
N ARG A 33 -12.32 -1.82 -16.45
CA ARG A 33 -12.91 -0.52 -16.77
C ARG A 33 -11.83 0.51 -17.09
N PHE A 34 -10.80 0.62 -16.25
CA PHE A 34 -9.71 1.58 -16.40
C PHE A 34 -8.96 1.42 -17.74
N ILE A 35 -8.72 0.18 -18.17
CA ILE A 35 -8.05 -0.12 -19.45
C ILE A 35 -9.00 0.10 -20.63
N SER A 36 -10.21 -0.48 -20.58
CA SER A 36 -11.16 -0.48 -21.71
C SER A 36 -11.69 0.91 -22.04
N GLU A 37 -11.95 1.74 -21.03
CA GLU A 37 -12.43 3.11 -21.20
C GLU A 37 -11.29 4.12 -21.46
N LYS A 38 -10.03 3.65 -21.53
CA LYS A 38 -8.84 4.49 -21.66
C LYS A 38 -8.86 5.66 -20.67
N LEU A 39 -9.24 5.37 -19.41
CA LEU A 39 -9.33 6.39 -18.37
C LEU A 39 -7.97 7.07 -18.15
N ASN A 40 -6.87 6.37 -18.45
CA ASN A 40 -5.51 6.91 -18.50
C ASN A 40 -5.30 8.03 -19.56
N GLU A 41 -5.98 7.97 -20.70
CA GLU A 41 -5.89 8.99 -21.78
C GLU A 41 -6.77 10.21 -21.45
N ARG A 42 -7.89 10.02 -20.73
CA ARG A 42 -8.70 11.12 -20.16
C ARG A 42 -8.07 11.75 -18.92
N SER A 43 -7.00 11.13 -18.39
CA SER A 43 -6.38 11.37 -17.09
C SER A 43 -5.26 12.41 -17.11
N HIS A 44 -5.22 13.34 -18.07
CA HIS A 44 -4.23 14.43 -18.04
C HIS A 44 -4.21 15.18 -16.69
N ASN A 45 -5.35 15.24 -16.00
CA ASN A 45 -5.50 15.81 -14.66
C ASN A 45 -5.74 14.78 -13.54
N ALA A 46 -5.46 13.48 -13.76
CA ALA A 46 -5.76 12.49 -12.73
C ALA A 46 -4.81 12.59 -11.54
N ALA A 47 -5.37 12.84 -10.36
CA ALA A 47 -4.65 12.84 -9.10
C ALA A 47 -4.89 11.51 -8.38
N SER A 48 -3.90 11.06 -7.61
CA SER A 48 -4.14 9.97 -6.66
C SER A 48 -3.90 10.48 -5.26
N GLU A 49 -4.82 10.18 -4.36
CA GLU A 49 -4.77 10.58 -2.96
C GLU A 49 -4.61 9.33 -2.08
N PRO A 50 -3.59 9.30 -1.20
CA PRO A 50 -3.44 8.20 -0.25
C PRO A 50 -4.56 8.22 0.78
N TYR A 51 -4.99 7.04 1.24
CA TYR A 51 -5.91 6.94 2.37
C TYR A 51 -5.42 7.74 3.58
N THR A 52 -6.35 8.41 4.25
CA THR A 52 -6.11 9.11 5.52
C THR A 52 -5.82 8.12 6.64
N SER A 53 -5.34 8.62 7.79
CA SER A 53 -5.10 7.77 8.96
C SER A 53 -6.40 7.12 9.45
N GLU A 54 -7.51 7.84 9.35
CA GLU A 54 -8.85 7.41 9.74
C GLU A 54 -9.36 6.30 8.82
N GLN A 55 -9.18 6.43 7.51
CA GLN A 55 -9.54 5.39 6.53
C GLN A 55 -8.71 4.12 6.71
N VAL A 56 -7.40 4.24 6.98
CA VAL A 56 -6.55 3.08 7.31
C VAL A 56 -7.04 2.42 8.61
N GLN A 57 -7.35 3.21 9.64
CA GLN A 57 -7.86 2.68 10.91
C GLN A 57 -9.17 1.92 10.72
N GLU A 58 -10.09 2.46 9.93
CA GLU A 58 -11.38 1.83 9.61
C GLU A 58 -11.19 0.49 8.91
N LEU A 59 -10.34 0.42 7.88
CA LEU A 59 -10.03 -0.83 7.19
C LEU A 59 -9.47 -1.90 8.15
N PHE A 60 -8.55 -1.51 9.03
CA PHE A 60 -7.94 -2.45 9.96
C PHE A 60 -8.94 -2.94 11.00
N LEU A 61 -9.63 -2.03 11.69
CA LEU A 61 -10.56 -2.39 12.76
C LEU A 61 -11.82 -3.09 12.24
N GLY A 62 -12.32 -2.72 11.06
CA GLY A 62 -13.50 -3.33 10.47
C GLY A 62 -13.25 -4.71 9.85
N ARG A 63 -11.97 -5.06 9.59
CA ARG A 63 -11.65 -6.27 8.83
C ARG A 63 -10.35 -6.95 9.26
N LEU A 64 -9.21 -6.29 9.09
CA LEU A 64 -7.91 -6.97 9.18
C LEU A 64 -7.59 -7.50 10.58
N VAL A 65 -8.02 -6.80 11.64
CA VAL A 65 -7.85 -7.28 13.02
C VAL A 65 -8.77 -8.44 13.37
N LEU A 66 -9.77 -8.74 12.53
CA LEU A 66 -10.69 -9.87 12.70
C LEU A 66 -10.21 -11.08 11.88
N GLU A 67 -9.62 -10.84 10.71
CA GLU A 67 -9.17 -11.89 9.78
C GLU A 67 -7.75 -12.41 10.10
N TYR A 68 -6.87 -11.59 10.68
CA TYR A 68 -5.46 -11.93 10.87
C TYR A 68 -4.98 -11.66 12.31
N ASP A 69 -4.02 -12.47 12.77
CA ASP A 69 -3.29 -12.21 14.02
C ASP A 69 -2.10 -11.26 13.80
N THR A 70 -1.54 -11.23 12.59
CA THR A 70 -0.41 -10.34 12.24
C THR A 70 -0.53 -9.77 10.84
N VAL A 71 -0.26 -8.47 10.68
CA VAL A 71 -0.27 -7.77 9.38
C VAL A 71 1.04 -7.01 9.15
N PHE A 72 1.71 -7.29 8.03
CA PHE A 72 2.79 -6.45 7.49
C PHE A 72 2.20 -5.46 6.46
N CYS A 73 1.98 -4.22 6.87
CA CYS A 73 1.47 -3.15 6.02
C CYS A 73 2.63 -2.53 5.21
N MET A 74 2.78 -2.94 3.96
CA MET A 74 3.83 -2.46 3.07
C MET A 74 3.34 -1.28 2.21
N THR A 75 3.99 -0.14 2.34
CA THR A 75 3.65 1.06 1.57
C THR A 75 4.67 1.36 0.49
N VAL A 76 4.25 2.11 -0.54
CA VAL A 76 5.19 2.75 -1.48
C VAL A 76 6.11 3.74 -0.74
N MET A 77 7.22 4.09 -1.40
CA MET A 77 8.24 5.03 -0.92
C MET A 77 7.64 6.28 -0.23
N ALA A 78 8.01 6.53 1.03
CA ALA A 78 7.46 7.62 1.83
C ALA A 78 7.71 9.02 1.22
N SER A 79 8.79 9.20 0.46
CA SER A 79 9.07 10.46 -0.23
C SER A 79 8.16 10.73 -1.44
N ARG A 80 7.33 9.76 -1.84
CA ARG A 80 6.44 9.83 -3.01
C ARG A 80 4.95 9.76 -2.64
N SER A 81 4.63 9.47 -1.38
CA SER A 81 3.25 9.36 -0.90
C SER A 81 3.15 9.53 0.61
N GLY A 82 2.12 10.24 1.09
CA GLY A 82 1.80 10.39 2.51
C GLY A 82 1.27 9.11 3.17
N ILE A 83 1.02 8.03 2.41
CA ILE A 83 0.41 6.80 2.93
C ILE A 83 1.24 6.14 4.03
N PHE A 84 2.58 6.22 3.96
CA PHE A 84 3.45 5.67 5.01
C PHE A 84 3.20 6.38 6.34
N ALA A 85 3.18 7.72 6.34
CA ALA A 85 2.91 8.51 7.53
C ALA A 85 1.48 8.27 8.05
N ASN A 86 0.49 8.18 7.15
CA ASN A 86 -0.90 7.90 7.53
C ASN A 86 -1.06 6.52 8.16
N ALA A 87 -0.46 5.48 7.57
CA ALA A 87 -0.48 4.13 8.13
C ALA A 87 0.26 4.05 9.47
N GLN A 88 1.40 4.74 9.59
CA GLN A 88 2.16 4.81 10.83
C GLN A 88 1.34 5.48 11.95
N LYS A 89 0.69 6.60 11.66
CA LYS A 89 -0.22 7.27 12.62
C LYS A 89 -1.42 6.40 12.99
N ALA A 90 -2.06 5.76 12.00
CA ALA A 90 -3.20 4.86 12.22
C ALA A 90 -2.82 3.66 13.10
N SER A 91 -1.59 3.14 12.97
CA SER A 91 -1.13 1.97 13.72
C SER A 91 -1.26 2.12 15.24
N PHE A 92 -1.00 3.31 15.78
CA PHE A 92 -1.18 3.59 17.21
C PHE A 92 -2.64 3.46 17.65
N ALA A 93 -3.57 4.03 16.86
CA ALA A 93 -4.99 3.94 17.14
C ALA A 93 -5.53 2.51 16.99
N ILE A 94 -5.05 1.77 15.98
CA ILE A 94 -5.40 0.36 15.76
C ILE A 94 -4.94 -0.49 16.95
N LEU A 95 -3.66 -0.39 17.33
CA LEU A 95 -3.08 -1.16 18.43
C LEU A 95 -3.73 -0.85 19.80
N ASN A 96 -4.26 0.37 19.97
CA ASN A 96 -5.02 0.72 21.17
C ASN A 96 -6.45 0.17 21.17
N LYS A 97 -7.09 0.04 19.99
CA LYS A 97 -8.53 -0.30 19.88
C LYS A 97 -8.82 -1.76 19.52
N TYR A 98 -7.86 -2.50 18.96
CA TYR A 98 -8.13 -3.85 18.41
C TYR A 98 -8.70 -4.82 19.43
N ARG A 99 -8.29 -4.73 20.71
CA ARG A 99 -8.69 -5.70 21.75
C ARG A 99 -10.20 -5.72 21.93
N ALA A 100 -10.84 -4.56 22.04
CA ALA A 100 -12.29 -4.46 22.21
C ALA A 100 -13.02 -5.04 20.98
N VAL A 101 -12.52 -4.73 19.79
CA VAL A 101 -13.07 -5.23 18.51
C VAL A 101 -12.98 -6.76 18.44
N ARG A 102 -11.81 -7.33 18.75
CA ARG A 102 -11.60 -8.79 18.75
C ARG A 102 -12.41 -9.50 19.82
N GLN A 103 -12.48 -8.94 21.03
CA GLN A 103 -13.30 -9.49 22.12
C GLN A 103 -14.79 -9.54 21.76
N ALA A 104 -15.32 -8.47 21.14
CA ALA A 104 -16.70 -8.44 20.66
C ALA A 104 -16.98 -9.51 19.59
N ALA A 105 -15.95 -9.92 18.83
CA ALA A 105 -16.01 -11.01 17.86
C ALA A 105 -15.63 -12.39 18.43
N GLY A 106 -15.41 -12.52 19.75
CA GLY A 106 -15.03 -13.78 20.39
C GLY A 106 -13.56 -14.22 20.18
N LEU A 107 -12.70 -13.33 19.66
CA LEU A 107 -11.29 -13.59 19.41
C LEU A 107 -10.43 -13.17 20.61
N THR A 108 -9.62 -14.10 21.12
CA THR A 108 -8.76 -13.89 22.31
C THR A 108 -7.28 -13.76 21.98
N SER A 109 -6.85 -14.14 20.76
CA SER A 109 -5.45 -13.99 20.34
C SER A 109 -5.07 -12.51 20.17
N PRO A 110 -3.79 -12.16 20.45
CA PRO A 110 -3.29 -10.81 20.26
C PRO A 110 -3.22 -10.45 18.76
N PHE A 111 -3.26 -9.15 18.47
CA PHE A 111 -3.01 -8.62 17.13
C PHE A 111 -1.67 -7.87 17.09
N MET A 112 -0.90 -8.10 16.03
CA MET A 112 0.33 -7.39 15.75
C MET A 112 0.29 -6.76 14.36
N MET A 113 0.88 -5.57 14.21
CA MET A 113 1.08 -4.99 12.89
C MET A 113 2.41 -4.27 12.80
N ARG A 114 2.95 -4.22 11.58
CA ARG A 114 4.12 -3.42 11.26
C ARG A 114 3.85 -2.64 9.98
N VAL A 115 4.19 -1.36 9.99
CA VAL A 115 4.21 -0.53 8.77
C VAL A 115 5.64 -0.55 8.23
N ILE A 116 5.79 -0.83 6.94
CA ILE A 116 7.07 -0.94 6.25
C ILE A 116 7.04 0.01 5.05
N ASP A 117 7.91 1.02 5.07
CA ASP A 117 8.23 1.78 3.86
C ASP A 117 9.08 0.88 2.96
N THR A 118 8.56 0.49 1.80
CA THR A 118 9.32 -0.35 0.87
C THR A 118 10.43 0.40 0.15
N GLN A 119 10.51 1.73 0.31
CA GLN A 119 11.51 2.60 -0.33
C GLN A 119 11.57 2.43 -1.85
N THR A 120 10.47 2.00 -2.44
CA THR A 120 10.36 1.77 -3.88
C THR A 120 8.94 2.02 -4.36
N VAL A 121 8.75 1.96 -5.67
CA VAL A 121 7.48 2.22 -6.35
C VAL A 121 7.25 1.19 -7.47
N PHE A 122 6.02 1.14 -7.98
CA PHE A 122 5.64 0.24 -9.08
C PHE A 122 5.96 -1.24 -8.78
N ALA A 123 6.41 -2.00 -9.77
CA ALA A 123 6.65 -3.43 -9.67
C ALA A 123 7.72 -3.80 -8.63
N ALA A 124 8.67 -2.91 -8.34
CA ALA A 124 9.72 -3.18 -7.37
C ALA A 124 9.18 -3.37 -5.94
N GLN A 125 8.02 -2.77 -5.60
CA GLN A 125 7.33 -3.04 -4.32
C GLN A 125 6.97 -4.52 -4.17
N GLY A 126 6.71 -5.20 -5.30
CA GLY A 126 6.37 -6.62 -5.34
C GLY A 126 7.49 -7.54 -4.87
N VAL A 127 8.76 -7.10 -4.90
CA VAL A 127 9.89 -7.91 -4.43
C VAL A 127 9.80 -8.16 -2.92
N THR A 128 9.56 -7.11 -2.14
CA THR A 128 9.37 -7.20 -0.68
C THR A 128 8.13 -8.00 -0.34
N LEU A 129 7.02 -7.79 -1.08
CA LEU A 129 5.79 -8.57 -0.91
C LEU A 129 6.04 -10.06 -1.15
N PHE A 130 6.63 -10.42 -2.27
CA PHE A 130 6.92 -11.81 -2.63
C PHE A 130 7.79 -12.49 -1.58
N ALA A 131 8.84 -11.81 -1.11
CA ALA A 131 9.67 -12.34 -0.04
C ALA A 131 8.91 -12.60 1.26
N ALA A 132 8.02 -11.69 1.67
CA ALA A 132 7.17 -11.93 2.84
C ALA A 132 6.29 -13.17 2.66
N THR A 133 5.70 -13.36 1.47
CA THR A 133 4.88 -14.57 1.21
C THR A 133 5.69 -15.86 1.36
N GLN A 134 6.96 -15.87 0.95
CA GLN A 134 7.85 -17.02 1.09
C GLN A 134 8.19 -17.28 2.57
N LEU A 135 8.55 -16.22 3.30
CA LEU A 135 8.93 -16.35 4.71
C LEU A 135 7.75 -16.81 5.58
N ILE A 136 6.55 -16.30 5.31
CA ILE A 136 5.31 -16.74 5.97
C ILE A 136 5.03 -18.21 5.66
N ALA A 137 5.13 -18.63 4.39
CA ALA A 137 4.91 -20.02 3.99
C ALA A 137 5.92 -21.00 4.62
N GLN A 138 7.11 -20.51 4.97
CA GLN A 138 8.17 -21.26 5.65
C GLN A 138 8.02 -21.24 7.18
N ASN A 139 6.96 -20.65 7.73
CA ASN A 139 6.71 -20.51 9.16
C ASN A 139 7.83 -19.81 9.95
N HIS A 140 8.52 -18.85 9.31
CA HIS A 140 9.48 -18.01 10.02
C HIS A 140 8.79 -17.22 11.14
N THR A 141 9.53 -16.96 12.21
CA THR A 141 9.08 -16.10 13.30
C THR A 141 8.93 -14.65 12.83
N LEU A 142 8.11 -13.87 13.54
CA LEU A 142 7.91 -12.46 13.19
C LEU A 142 9.20 -11.63 13.23
N GLY A 143 10.12 -11.98 14.13
CA GLY A 143 11.44 -11.35 14.23
C GLY A 143 12.29 -11.60 12.98
N GLU A 144 12.38 -12.85 12.53
CA GLU A 144 13.10 -13.24 11.32
C GLU A 144 12.50 -12.62 10.07
N ILE A 145 11.16 -12.63 9.95
CA ILE A 145 10.46 -11.98 8.83
C ILE A 145 10.83 -10.50 8.79
N ARG A 146 10.73 -9.79 9.93
CA ARG A 146 11.06 -8.36 10.00
C ARG A 146 12.51 -8.10 9.56
N GLU A 147 13.47 -8.80 10.14
CA GLU A 147 14.89 -8.62 9.82
C GLU A 147 15.17 -8.86 8.33
N ARG A 148 14.58 -9.92 7.77
CA ARG A 148 14.77 -10.24 6.35
C ARG A 148 14.12 -9.22 5.43
N LEU A 149 12.93 -8.72 5.78
CA LEU A 149 12.27 -7.67 5.00
C LEU A 149 13.02 -6.35 5.07
N ASP A 150 13.55 -5.96 6.23
CA ASP A 150 14.40 -4.77 6.39
C ASP A 150 15.63 -4.86 5.45
N TYR A 151 16.29 -6.02 5.40
CA TYR A 151 17.40 -6.27 4.47
C TYR A 151 16.97 -6.16 3.00
N ILE A 152 15.84 -6.77 2.62
CA ILE A 152 15.37 -6.77 1.22
C ILE A 152 15.00 -5.36 0.76
N VAL A 153 14.33 -4.58 1.62
CA VAL A 153 13.98 -3.18 1.34
C VAL A 153 15.24 -2.38 1.02
N GLN A 154 16.30 -2.51 1.83
CA GLN A 154 17.56 -1.78 1.62
C GLN A 154 18.32 -2.20 0.36
N ASN A 155 18.01 -3.37 -0.20
CA ASN A 155 18.70 -3.94 -1.37
C ASN A 155 17.82 -4.01 -2.63
N THR A 156 16.61 -3.44 -2.59
CA THR A 156 15.68 -3.43 -3.73
C THR A 156 15.73 -2.08 -4.45
N HIS A 157 16.01 -2.10 -5.74
CA HIS A 157 16.10 -0.90 -6.57
C HIS A 157 15.10 -0.99 -7.74
N GLY A 158 14.25 0.02 -7.87
CA GLY A 158 13.30 0.16 -8.98
C GLY A 158 13.80 1.16 -10.02
N TYR A 159 13.79 0.77 -11.29
CA TYR A 159 14.14 1.65 -12.42
C TYR A 159 12.92 1.85 -13.32
N LEU A 160 12.70 3.09 -13.77
CA LEU A 160 11.64 3.46 -14.70
C LEU A 160 12.25 4.17 -15.90
N LEU A 161 11.85 3.76 -17.11
CA LEU A 161 12.11 4.49 -18.34
C LEU A 161 10.79 5.11 -18.83
N PRO A 162 10.51 6.38 -18.52
CA PRO A 162 9.29 7.03 -18.98
C PRO A 162 9.36 7.34 -20.48
N ARG A 163 8.22 7.27 -21.16
CA ARG A 163 8.12 7.71 -22.56
C ARG A 163 8.20 9.23 -22.71
N ASP A 164 7.79 9.96 -21.67
CA ASP A 164 7.76 11.41 -21.62
C ASP A 164 8.19 11.88 -20.22
N LEU A 165 9.34 12.54 -20.16
CA LEU A 165 9.92 13.09 -18.94
C LEU A 165 9.21 14.37 -18.47
N PHE A 166 8.67 15.17 -19.39
CA PHE A 166 7.90 16.38 -19.04
C PHE A 166 6.61 15.99 -18.34
N TYR A 167 5.87 15.03 -18.91
CA TYR A 167 4.66 14.51 -18.29
C TYR A 167 4.93 13.92 -16.89
N LEU A 168 6.00 13.11 -16.75
CA LEU A 168 6.39 12.56 -15.45
C LEU A 168 6.67 13.67 -14.43
N ARG A 169 7.45 14.67 -14.82
CA ARG A 169 7.85 15.80 -13.96
C ARG A 169 6.66 16.63 -13.49
N GLU A 170 5.76 17.01 -14.39
CA GLU A 170 4.58 17.80 -14.03
C GLU A 170 3.70 17.03 -13.03
N ARG A 171 3.55 15.73 -13.24
CA ARG A 171 2.79 14.84 -12.35
C ARG A 171 3.45 14.65 -10.97
N THR A 172 4.76 14.45 -10.90
CA THR A 172 5.45 14.34 -9.61
C THR A 172 5.40 15.67 -8.85
N ARG A 173 5.59 16.80 -9.54
CA ARG A 173 5.51 18.14 -8.92
C ARG A 173 4.14 18.46 -8.35
N ALA A 174 3.07 18.08 -9.03
CA ALA A 174 1.70 18.25 -8.53
C ALA A 174 1.48 17.54 -7.17
N ARG A 175 2.32 16.55 -6.83
CA ARG A 175 2.30 15.82 -5.54
C ARG A 175 3.35 16.32 -4.53
N GLY A 176 4.01 17.44 -4.83
CA GLY A 176 5.10 17.99 -4.00
C GLY A 176 6.45 17.31 -4.21
N ASP A 177 6.57 16.39 -5.17
CA ASP A 177 7.79 15.65 -5.45
C ASP A 177 8.65 16.35 -6.51
N ARG A 178 9.86 16.76 -6.08
CA ARG A 178 10.81 17.56 -6.86
C ARG A 178 12.01 16.77 -7.39
N SER A 179 11.98 15.45 -7.28
CA SER A 179 13.09 14.57 -7.66
C SER A 179 13.36 14.48 -9.17
N VAL A 180 12.42 14.94 -10.02
CA VAL A 180 12.60 15.03 -11.47
C VAL A 180 12.84 16.50 -11.83
N SER A 181 14.07 16.86 -12.16
CA SER A 181 14.48 18.21 -12.55
C SER A 181 14.73 18.32 -14.06
N LEU A 182 14.67 19.55 -14.58
CA LEU A 182 15.26 19.86 -15.89
C LEU A 182 16.77 19.97 -15.67
N VAL A 183 17.56 19.37 -16.56
CA VAL A 183 19.00 19.59 -16.66
C VAL A 183 19.24 20.88 -17.43
#